data_AF-A0A920DL13-F1
#
_entry.id   AF-A0A920DL13-F1
#
_cell.length_a   1.000
_cell.length_b   1.000
_cell.length_c   1.000
_cell.angle_alpha   90.00
_cell.angle_beta   90.00
_cell.angle_gamma   90.00
#
_symmetry.space_group_name_H-M   'P 1'
#
loop_
_entity.id
_entity.type
_entity.pdbx_description
1 polymer ?
#
loop_
_entity_poly.entity_id
_entity_poly.type
_entity_poly.pdbx_seq_one_letter_code
_entity_poly.pdbx_strand_id
1 'polypeptide(L)'
;MNYVNTKFLLNERPQGMPSDSCWILETENITDLKNNEILIEAEYLSIDPYMRGRMNAGLSYAAPVNLGDVMVGESVGRVVESKSKNYNVGDLVTVHQGWQTYIKAKDSDPTIIKVPESNLPSSVF
;
A
#
# COMPACT_ATOMS: atom_id res chain seq x y z
N MET A 1 -15.88 12.97 0.94
CA MET A 1 -16.13 12.07 2.09
C MET A 1 -14.93 12.19 3.02
N ASN A 2 -15.05 11.86 4.31
CA ASN A 2 -13.88 11.82 5.19
C ASN A 2 -13.39 10.36 5.25
N TYR A 3 -12.23 10.08 4.66
CA TYR A 3 -11.62 8.75 4.69
C TYR A 3 -10.58 8.70 5.81
N VAL A 4 -10.56 7.59 6.55
CA VAL A 4 -9.57 7.33 7.61
C VAL A 4 -8.67 6.20 7.14
N ASN A 5 -7.40 6.50 6.90
CA ASN A 5 -6.39 5.50 6.59
C ASN A 5 -5.93 4.82 7.87
N THR A 6 -5.87 3.50 7.86
CA THR A 6 -5.25 2.69 8.91
C THR A 6 -4.03 1.99 8.30
N LYS A 7 -2.84 2.17 8.90
CA LYS A 7 -1.57 1.69 8.35
C LYS A 7 -0.74 0.95 9.39
N PHE A 8 -0.06 -0.12 8.95
CA PHE A 8 0.91 -0.83 9.77
C PHE A 8 2.30 -0.23 9.55
N LEU A 9 2.87 0.32 10.62
CA LEU A 9 4.22 0.89 10.63
C LEU A 9 5.21 -0.12 11.20
N LEU A 10 6.42 -0.13 10.66
CA LEU A 10 7.52 -0.90 11.25
C LEU A 10 8.06 -0.17 12.49
N ASN A 11 7.81 -0.71 13.68
CA ASN A 11 8.23 -0.10 14.94
C ASN A 11 9.60 -0.60 15.44
N GLU A 12 9.89 -1.88 15.23
CA GLU A 12 11.12 -2.51 15.73
C GLU A 12 11.73 -3.45 14.68
N ARG A 13 13.06 -3.59 14.73
CA ARG A 13 13.81 -4.56 13.91
C ARG A 13 13.74 -5.95 14.55
N PRO A 14 13.13 -6.96 13.90
CA PRO A 14 13.00 -8.28 14.48
C PRO A 14 14.34 -9.02 14.56
N GLN A 15 14.58 -9.69 15.70
CA GLN A 15 15.61 -10.71 15.85
C GLN A 15 14.97 -12.09 15.64
N GLY A 16 15.34 -12.80 14.57
CA GLY A 16 14.64 -14.04 14.18
C GLY A 16 13.26 -13.76 13.57
N MET A 17 12.20 -14.38 14.09
CA MET A 17 10.83 -14.14 13.60
C MET A 17 10.29 -12.79 14.08
N PRO A 18 9.49 -12.07 13.26
CA PRO A 18 8.83 -10.87 13.72
C PRO A 18 7.82 -11.19 14.83
N SER A 19 7.78 -10.32 15.85
CA SER A 19 6.82 -10.38 16.94
C SER A 19 5.86 -9.19 16.84
N ASP A 20 4.84 -9.16 17.70
CA ASP A 20 3.85 -8.06 17.71
C ASP A 20 4.48 -6.69 18.00
N SER A 21 5.63 -6.63 18.70
CA SER A 21 6.35 -5.37 18.98
C SER A 21 6.92 -4.70 17.73
N CYS A 22 7.05 -5.46 16.62
CA CYS A 22 7.53 -4.94 15.35
C CYS A 22 6.54 -3.99 14.69
N TRP A 23 5.32 -3.88 15.19
CA TRP A 23 4.24 -3.19 14.52
C TRP A 23 3.64 -2.09 15.39
N ILE A 24 3.33 -0.96 14.76
CA ILE A 24 2.38 0.03 15.28
C ILE A 24 1.26 0.15 14.27
N LEU A 25 0.01 0.12 14.75
CA LEU A 25 -1.15 0.48 13.95
C LEU A 25 -1.45 1.96 14.14
N GLU A 26 -1.38 2.73 13.07
CA GLU A 26 -1.66 4.18 13.09
C GLU A 26 -2.88 4.50 12.23
N THR A 27 -3.65 5.50 12.64
CA THR A 27 -4.78 6.03 11.87
C THR A 27 -4.59 7.51 11.54
N GLU A 28 -4.92 7.91 10.32
CA GLU A 28 -4.88 9.31 9.89
C GLU A 28 -6.06 9.65 8.96
N ASN A 29 -6.51 10.91 9.00
CA ASN A 29 -7.50 11.38 8.04
C ASN A 29 -6.82 11.67 6.69
N ILE A 30 -7.42 11.21 5.60
CA ILE A 30 -6.95 11.53 4.26
C ILE A 30 -7.39 12.92 3.90
N THR A 31 -6.42 13.74 3.55
CA THR A 31 -6.66 15.08 3.00
C THR A 31 -7.15 15.00 1.55
N ASP A 32 -8.00 15.95 1.16
CA ASP A 32 -8.58 16.05 -0.18
C ASP A 32 -7.57 15.81 -1.31
N LEU A 33 -8.04 15.15 -2.37
CA LEU A 33 -7.22 14.92 -3.55
C LEU A 33 -6.86 16.24 -4.23
N LYS A 34 -5.61 16.32 -4.71
CA LYS A 34 -5.17 17.38 -5.64
C LYS A 34 -5.37 16.89 -7.08
N ASN A 35 -5.11 17.77 -8.04
CA ASN A 35 -5.10 17.38 -9.45
C ASN A 35 -4.09 16.25 -9.69
N ASN A 36 -4.48 15.29 -10.55
CA ASN A 36 -3.68 14.12 -10.91
C ASN A 36 -3.38 13.20 -9.70
N GLU A 37 -4.27 13.18 -8.71
CA GLU A 37 -4.23 12.24 -7.61
C GLU A 37 -5.46 11.33 -7.65
N ILE A 38 -5.28 10.13 -7.13
CA ILE A 38 -6.32 9.15 -6.90
C ILE A 38 -6.25 8.65 -5.47
N LEU A 39 -7.38 8.12 -5.01
CA LEU A 39 -7.49 7.40 -3.76
C LEU A 39 -7.87 5.95 -4.05
N ILE A 40 -7.07 5.02 -3.55
CA ILE A 40 -7.27 3.58 -3.70
C ILE A 40 -7.64 3.02 -2.33
N GLU A 41 -8.72 2.24 -2.24
CA GLU A 41 -9.04 1.40 -1.09
C GLU A 41 -8.43 0.01 -1.31
N ALA A 42 -7.56 -0.43 -0.40
CA ALA A 42 -6.94 -1.73 -0.49
C ALA A 42 -7.95 -2.83 -0.10
N GLU A 43 -8.15 -3.81 -0.98
CA GLU A 43 -9.00 -4.99 -0.76
C GLU A 43 -8.17 -6.18 -0.26
N TYR A 44 -6.95 -6.34 -0.77
CA TYR A 44 -6.04 -7.44 -0.45
C TYR A 44 -4.60 -6.93 -0.28
N LEU A 45 -3.84 -7.62 0.58
CA LEU A 45 -2.41 -7.41 0.77
C LEU A 45 -1.66 -8.68 0.39
N SER A 46 -0.59 -8.55 -0.39
CA SER A 46 0.38 -9.62 -0.56
C SER A 46 1.26 -9.72 0.70
N ILE A 47 1.52 -10.95 1.14
CA ILE A 47 2.37 -11.26 2.30
C ILE A 47 3.50 -12.17 1.83
N ASP A 48 4.66 -11.57 1.56
CA ASP A 48 5.74 -12.25 0.87
C ASP A 48 6.98 -12.45 1.75
N PRO A 49 7.70 -13.58 1.61
CA PRO A 49 8.92 -13.84 2.39
C PRO A 49 10.00 -12.76 2.27
N TYR A 50 10.08 -12.05 1.13
CA TYR A 50 11.09 -10.99 0.93
C TYR A 50 10.95 -9.86 1.95
N MET A 51 9.73 -9.62 2.46
CA MET A 51 9.42 -8.56 3.40
C MET A 51 10.25 -8.69 4.68
N ARG A 52 10.51 -9.91 5.14
CA ARG A 52 11.37 -10.17 6.30
C ARG A 52 12.78 -9.61 6.11
N GLY A 53 13.33 -9.71 4.90
CA GLY A 53 14.63 -9.13 4.56
C GLY A 53 14.60 -7.60 4.59
N ARG A 54 13.51 -7.00 4.10
CA ARG A 54 13.30 -5.54 4.11
C ARG A 54 13.18 -4.96 5.53
N MET A 55 12.80 -5.77 6.52
CA MET A 55 12.76 -5.36 7.93
C MET A 55 14.14 -5.25 8.58
N ASN A 56 15.23 -5.75 7.98
CA ASN A 56 16.59 -5.64 8.55
C ASN A 56 17.27 -4.32 8.16
N ALA A 57 18.17 -3.80 9.00
CA ALA A 57 18.95 -2.58 8.68
C ALA A 57 20.19 -2.82 7.79
N GLY A 58 20.39 -4.03 7.28
CA GLY A 58 21.59 -4.45 6.56
C GLY A 58 21.56 -4.14 5.05
N LEU A 59 22.75 -4.19 4.43
CA LEU A 59 22.89 -4.15 2.98
C LEU A 59 22.12 -5.29 2.33
N SER A 60 21.26 -4.92 1.38
CA SER A 60 20.46 -5.84 0.56
C SER A 60 20.32 -5.26 -0.84
N TYR A 61 19.85 -6.07 -1.79
CA TYR A 61 19.53 -5.64 -3.14
C TYR A 61 18.36 -4.63 -3.18
N ALA A 62 17.56 -4.57 -2.11
CA ALA A 62 16.46 -3.63 -1.96
C ALA A 62 16.60 -2.85 -0.65
N ALA A 63 16.26 -1.56 -0.69
CA ALA A 63 16.37 -0.67 0.46
C ALA A 63 15.51 -1.14 1.64
N PRO A 64 16.03 -1.12 2.88
CA PRO A 64 15.25 -1.51 4.04
C PRO A 64 14.08 -0.55 4.29
N VAL A 65 13.00 -1.04 4.89
CA VAL A 65 11.91 -0.18 5.41
C VAL A 65 12.47 0.59 6.60
N ASN A 66 12.26 1.90 6.73
CA ASN A 66 12.70 2.60 7.95
C ASN A 66 11.77 2.32 9.13
N LEU A 67 12.25 2.58 10.34
CA LEU A 67 11.35 2.56 11.49
C LEU A 67 10.39 3.75 11.41
N GLY A 68 9.11 3.51 11.69
CA GLY A 68 8.03 4.50 11.54
C GLY A 68 7.44 4.58 10.13
N ASP A 69 8.03 3.92 9.13
CA ASP A 69 7.46 3.87 7.78
C ASP A 69 6.41 2.77 7.68
N VAL A 70 5.47 2.95 6.74
CA VAL A 70 4.49 1.91 6.37
C VAL A 70 5.22 0.67 5.91
N MET A 71 4.81 -0.50 6.41
CA MET A 71 5.39 -1.77 6.01
C MET A 71 5.21 -1.99 4.51
N VAL A 72 6.30 -2.30 3.81
CA VAL A 72 6.27 -2.49 2.35
C VAL A 72 5.48 -3.74 1.97
N GLY A 73 4.82 -3.68 0.82
CA GLY A 73 4.00 -4.75 0.30
C GLY A 73 3.20 -4.30 -0.90
N GLU A 74 2.78 -5.27 -1.70
CA GLU A 74 1.87 -5.05 -2.83
C GLU A 74 0.44 -5.24 -2.35
N SER A 75 -0.49 -4.49 -2.94
CA SER A 75 -1.91 -4.56 -2.65
C SER A 75 -2.71 -4.62 -3.93
N VAL A 76 -3.84 -5.31 -3.89
CA VAL A 76 -4.92 -5.12 -4.85
C VAL A 76 -5.94 -4.19 -4.21
N GLY A 77 -6.37 -3.18 -4.96
CA GLY A 77 -7.33 -2.21 -4.46
C GLY A 77 -8.17 -1.59 -5.55
N ARG A 78 -9.16 -0.83 -5.12
CA ARG A 78 -10.11 -0.16 -6.01
C ARG A 78 -10.01 1.34 -5.87
N VAL A 79 -10.04 2.05 -6.99
CA VAL A 79 -10.09 3.51 -6.97
C VAL A 79 -11.45 3.97 -6.43
N VAL A 80 -11.45 4.65 -5.29
CA VAL A 80 -12.67 5.14 -4.61
C VAL A 80 -12.90 6.64 -4.80
N GLU A 81 -11.84 7.40 -5.12
CA GLU A 81 -11.92 8.80 -5.52
C GLU A 81 -10.84 9.09 -6.57
N SER A 82 -11.13 9.95 -7.55
CA SER A 82 -10.17 10.29 -8.61
C SER A 82 -10.28 11.73 -9.06
N LYS A 83 -9.13 12.40 -9.18
CA LYS A 83 -8.92 13.64 -9.94
C LYS A 83 -7.94 13.42 -11.10
N SER A 84 -7.90 12.19 -11.61
CA SER A 84 -7.07 11.75 -12.74
C SER A 84 -7.89 11.63 -14.03
N LYS A 85 -7.21 11.73 -15.17
CA LYS A 85 -7.75 11.34 -16.48
C LYS A 85 -7.43 9.88 -16.85
N ASN A 86 -6.47 9.26 -16.15
CA ASN A 86 -5.97 7.92 -16.44
C ASN A 86 -6.73 6.83 -15.68
N TYR A 87 -7.33 7.20 -14.54
CA TYR A 87 -8.03 6.28 -13.65
C TYR A 87 -9.40 6.84 -13.27
N ASN A 88 -10.40 5.98 -13.35
CA ASN A 88 -11.78 6.25 -12.98
C ASN A 88 -12.10 5.58 -11.64
N VAL A 89 -13.07 6.14 -10.91
CA VAL A 89 -13.63 5.48 -9.74
C VAL A 89 -14.20 4.12 -10.15
N GLY A 90 -13.88 3.08 -9.38
CA GLY A 90 -14.25 1.68 -9.64
C GLY A 90 -13.14 0.85 -10.31
N ASP A 91 -12.13 1.50 -10.91
CA ASP A 91 -10.99 0.80 -11.51
C ASP A 91 -10.28 -0.06 -10.47
N LEU A 92 -9.98 -1.30 -10.84
CA LEU A 92 -9.15 -2.21 -10.05
C LEU A 92 -7.68 -1.97 -10.41
N VAL A 93 -6.82 -1.89 -9.40
CA VAL A 93 -5.38 -1.63 -9.56
C VAL A 93 -4.59 -2.56 -8.64
N THR A 94 -3.37 -2.92 -9.06
CA THR A 94 -2.33 -3.35 -8.12
C THR A 94 -1.43 -2.16 -7.80
N VAL A 95 -0.90 -2.11 -6.58
CA VAL A 95 -0.08 -0.99 -6.12
C VAL A 95 0.95 -1.42 -5.08
N HIS A 96 2.20 -0.98 -5.24
CA HIS A 96 3.30 -1.27 -4.31
C HIS A 96 3.55 -0.12 -3.33
N GLN A 97 2.56 0.19 -2.49
CA GLN A 97 2.65 1.27 -1.48
C GLN A 97 2.39 0.80 -0.04
N GLY A 98 2.57 -0.48 0.23
CA GLY A 98 2.60 -1.00 1.59
C GLY A 98 1.24 -1.22 2.23
N TRP A 99 1.29 -1.69 3.47
CA TRP A 99 0.13 -2.19 4.21
C TRP A 99 -0.66 -1.07 4.86
N GLN A 100 -1.70 -0.64 4.16
CA GLN A 100 -2.61 0.40 4.62
C GLN A 100 -3.98 0.26 3.94
N THR A 101 -5.05 0.74 4.58
CA THR A 101 -6.42 0.60 4.05
C THR A 101 -6.69 1.53 2.89
N TYR A 102 -6.03 2.69 2.85
CA TYR A 102 -6.21 3.66 1.78
C TYR A 102 -4.87 4.22 1.31
N ILE A 103 -4.69 4.30 -0.01
CA ILE A 103 -3.47 4.79 -0.65
C ILE A 103 -3.84 6.01 -1.48
N LYS A 104 -3.40 7.19 -1.04
CA LYS A 104 -3.44 8.41 -1.84
C LYS A 104 -2.17 8.52 -2.66
N ALA A 105 -2.29 8.49 -3.99
CA ALA A 105 -1.15 8.48 -4.89
C ALA A 105 -1.31 9.43 -6.07
N LYS A 106 -0.19 9.81 -6.68
CA LYS A 106 -0.18 10.46 -7.99
C LYS A 106 -0.59 9.44 -9.04
N ASP A 107 -1.38 9.86 -10.02
CA ASP A 107 -1.78 8.99 -11.13
C ASP A 107 -0.60 8.62 -12.06
N SER A 108 0.53 9.28 -11.91
CA SER A 108 1.78 8.99 -12.60
C SER A 108 2.70 8.05 -11.81
N ASP A 109 2.29 7.58 -10.64
CA ASP A 109 3.11 6.66 -9.85
C ASP A 109 3.28 5.34 -10.61
N PRO A 110 4.54 4.96 -10.95
CA PRO A 110 4.80 3.79 -11.78
C PRO A 110 4.51 2.46 -11.05
N THR A 111 4.29 2.48 -9.74
CA THR A 111 3.91 1.30 -8.97
C THR A 111 2.44 0.94 -9.11
N ILE A 112 1.63 1.82 -9.70
CA ILE A 112 0.20 1.59 -9.90
C ILE A 112 0.00 0.95 -11.27
N ILE A 113 -0.57 -0.24 -11.28
CA ILE A 113 -0.87 -0.98 -12.51
C ILE A 113 -2.37 -1.21 -12.55
N LYS A 114 -3.03 -0.69 -13.59
CA LYS A 114 -4.45 -0.94 -13.83
C LYS A 114 -4.65 -2.40 -14.21
N VAL A 115 -5.52 -3.09 -13.47
CA VAL A 115 -5.91 -4.46 -13.79
C VAL A 115 -6.85 -4.42 -15.01
N PRO A 116 -6.59 -5.20 -16.07
CA PRO A 116 -7.49 -5.31 -17.21
C PRO A 116 -8.86 -5.82 -16.79
N GLU A 117 -9.91 -5.42 -17.52
CA GLU A 117 -11.23 -5.99 -17.29
C GLU A 117 -11.20 -7.52 -17.40
N SER A 118 -11.74 -8.17 -16.37
CA SER A 118 -11.67 -9.60 -16.20
C SER A 118 -12.87 -10.11 -15.39
N ASN A 119 -13.28 -11.34 -15.66
CA ASN A 119 -14.28 -12.06 -14.87
C ASN A 119 -13.65 -12.83 -13.69
N LEU A 120 -12.34 -12.69 -13.48
CA LEU A 120 -11.65 -13.30 -12.35
C LEU A 120 -11.88 -12.49 -11.06
N PRO A 121 -11.94 -13.15 -9.89
CA PRO A 121 -12.02 -12.44 -8.60
C PRO A 121 -10.83 -11.49 -8.40
N SER A 122 -11.01 -10.36 -7.71
CA SER A 122 -9.90 -9.41 -7.49
C SER A 122 -8.72 -10.02 -6.72
N SER A 123 -8.96 -11.04 -5.90
CA SER A 123 -7.94 -11.72 -5.08
C SER A 123 -6.88 -12.52 -5.86
N VAL A 124 -7.03 -12.70 -7.19
CA VAL A 124 -6.04 -13.45 -8.00
C VAL A 124 -5.01 -12.56 -8.68
N PHE A 125 -5.20 -11.24 -8.58
CA PHE A 125 -4.26 -10.24 -9.04
C PHE A 125 -3.33 -9.83 -7.89
#